data_AF-K0UBQ8-F1
#
_entry.id   AF-K0UBQ8-F1
#
_cell.length_a   1.000
_cell.length_b   1.000
_cell.length_c   1.000
_cell.angle_alpha   90.00
_cell.angle_beta   90.00
_cell.angle_gamma   90.00
#
_symmetry.space_group_name_H-M   'P 1'
#
loop_
_entity.id
_entity.type
_entity.pdbx_description
1 polymer ?
#
loop_
_entity_poly.entity_id
_entity_poly.type
_entity_poly.pdbx_seq_one_letter_code
_entity_poly.pdbx_strand_id
1 'polypeptide(L)'
;MRTLIDFDDAPVFAVPTAAGVREGVLLDGPQGWGEFSPPAGADDALAARWLTAAMEPSTVGWPDAVRGRVPVSAGPPRVDVAAGGVDEAVSRIAALGASADLVELVCQNADDAVAVRRRVDVPVAVDAALLSGHPQGADVAVLRCGALGGVRRAMRRAEKLDLPCAVAFSGTTSIGLAADVALAAALPEPPMVFGPVPEWLADHDIVSHSRSLVPVDGHLPAAPMPAGPDPERLARVTVTDPATVARWRDLLYRAAALL
;
A
#
# COMPACT_ATOMS: atom_id res chain seq x y z
N MET A 1 5.85 -18.67 17.19
CA MET A 1 6.12 -17.27 16.81
C MET A 1 5.00 -16.35 17.35
N ARG A 2 4.63 -16.49 18.63
CA ARG A 2 3.37 -15.99 19.21
C ARG A 2 3.59 -14.93 20.31
N THR A 3 4.72 -14.24 20.30
CA THR A 3 5.28 -13.62 21.53
C THR A 3 5.77 -12.17 21.41
N LEU A 4 5.51 -11.44 20.31
CA LEU A 4 6.03 -10.06 20.17
C LEU A 4 4.97 -8.97 19.96
N ILE A 5 3.75 -9.33 19.58
CA ILE A 5 2.65 -8.38 19.36
C ILE A 5 1.43 -8.92 20.08
N ASP A 6 0.79 -8.07 20.87
CA ASP A 6 -0.48 -8.36 21.51
C ASP A 6 -1.63 -8.00 20.55
N PHE A 7 -2.37 -9.01 20.10
CA PHE A 7 -3.53 -8.81 19.21
C PHE A 7 -4.83 -8.56 19.97
N ASP A 8 -4.90 -8.94 21.25
CA ASP A 8 -6.12 -8.79 22.03
C ASP A 8 -6.33 -7.31 22.38
N ASP A 9 -5.26 -6.61 22.75
CA ASP A 9 -5.30 -5.19 23.12
C ASP A 9 -4.91 -4.24 21.97
N ALA A 10 -4.68 -4.77 20.76
CA ALA A 10 -4.36 -3.96 19.58
C ALA A 10 -5.49 -2.96 19.26
N PRO A 11 -5.22 -1.63 19.23
CA PRO A 11 -6.25 -0.63 18.99
C PRO A 11 -6.85 -0.74 17.59
N VAL A 12 -8.18 -0.86 17.52
CA VAL A 12 -8.94 -0.68 16.28
C VAL A 12 -9.24 0.81 16.12
N PHE A 13 -8.91 1.38 14.97
CA PHE A 13 -9.18 2.79 14.67
C PHE A 13 -10.19 2.93 13.53
N ALA A 14 -10.87 4.08 13.49
CA ALA A 14 -11.75 4.51 12.41
C ALA A 14 -11.52 6.00 12.16
N VAL A 15 -10.99 6.34 10.98
CA VAL A 15 -10.73 7.72 10.56
C VAL A 15 -11.66 8.12 9.40
N PRO A 16 -12.24 9.33 9.42
CA PRO A 16 -13.04 9.82 8.31
C PRO A 16 -12.15 10.19 7.12
N THR A 17 -12.57 9.81 5.92
CA THR A 17 -11.91 10.17 4.67
C THR A 17 -12.93 10.67 3.65
N ALA A 18 -12.47 11.28 2.55
CA ALA A 18 -13.35 11.71 1.46
C ALA A 18 -14.18 10.56 0.85
N ALA A 19 -13.67 9.32 0.91
CA ALA A 19 -14.33 8.13 0.39
C ALA A 19 -15.16 7.38 1.45
N GLY A 20 -15.32 7.95 2.65
CA GLY A 20 -16.00 7.31 3.79
C GLY A 20 -15.03 6.98 4.94
N VAL A 21 -15.48 6.18 5.89
CA VAL A 21 -14.67 5.78 7.04
C VAL A 21 -13.63 4.74 6.60
N ARG A 22 -12.38 4.93 7.00
CA ARG A 22 -11.32 3.94 6.86
C ARG A 22 -10.97 3.39 8.24
N GLU A 23 -10.99 2.07 8.34
CA GLU A 23 -10.73 1.36 9.59
C GLU A 23 -9.47 0.51 9.45
N GLY A 24 -8.87 0.19 10.59
CA GLY A 24 -7.74 -0.73 10.66
C GLY A 24 -7.34 -1.02 12.10
N VAL A 25 -6.27 -1.77 12.27
CA VAL A 25 -5.70 -2.14 13.56
C VAL A 25 -4.27 -1.64 13.65
N LEU A 26 -3.91 -1.01 14.77
CA LEU A 26 -2.53 -0.66 15.07
C LEU A 26 -1.84 -1.79 15.81
N LEU A 27 -0.65 -2.16 15.34
CA LEU A 27 0.15 -3.22 15.92
C LEU A 27 1.38 -2.62 16.61
N ASP A 28 1.42 -2.69 17.93
CA ASP A 28 2.59 -2.33 18.73
C ASP A 28 3.52 -3.52 18.86
N GLY A 29 4.82 -3.29 18.65
CA GLY A 29 5.84 -4.31 18.74
C GLY A 29 7.18 -3.74 19.20
N PRO A 30 8.18 -4.59 19.45
CA PRO A 30 9.45 -4.18 20.05
C PRO A 30 10.26 -3.17 19.24
N GLN A 31 10.00 -3.04 17.94
CA GLN A 31 10.67 -2.08 17.05
C GLN A 31 9.79 -0.87 16.70
N GLY A 32 8.55 -0.82 17.18
CA GLY A 32 7.63 0.30 16.93
C GLY A 32 6.27 -0.16 16.44
N TRP A 33 5.65 0.67 15.61
CA TRP A 33 4.25 0.51 15.22
C TRP A 33 4.08 0.07 13.78
N GLY A 34 2.99 -0.64 13.50
CA GLY A 34 2.53 -0.92 12.15
C GLY A 34 1.02 -0.80 12.02
N GLU A 35 0.55 -0.72 10.78
CA GLU A 35 -0.88 -0.56 10.47
C GLU A 35 -1.39 -1.75 9.66
N PHE A 36 -2.38 -2.46 10.19
CA PHE A 36 -3.13 -3.51 9.52
C PHE A 36 -4.47 -2.95 9.02
N SER A 37 -4.52 -2.58 7.73
CA SER A 37 -5.70 -1.97 7.09
C SER A 37 -5.98 -2.54 5.69
N PRO A 38 -6.13 -3.88 5.53
CA PRO A 38 -6.44 -4.49 4.23
C PRO A 38 -7.68 -3.87 3.58
N PRO A 39 -7.74 -3.85 2.23
CA PRO A 39 -8.89 -3.31 1.52
C PRO A 39 -10.16 -4.11 1.85
N ALA A 40 -11.32 -3.45 1.71
CA ALA A 40 -12.61 -4.11 1.87
C ALA A 40 -12.73 -5.32 0.92
N GLY A 41 -13.21 -6.45 1.43
CA GLY A 41 -13.35 -7.68 0.66
C GLY A 41 -12.06 -8.49 0.49
N ALA A 42 -10.96 -8.11 1.15
CA ALA A 42 -9.76 -8.94 1.21
C ALA A 42 -10.10 -10.33 1.77
N ASP A 43 -9.64 -11.38 1.07
CA ASP A 43 -9.64 -12.73 1.60
C ASP A 43 -8.57 -12.91 2.68
N ASP A 44 -8.59 -14.04 3.39
CA ASP A 44 -7.67 -14.29 4.50
C ASP A 44 -6.20 -14.32 4.01
N ALA A 45 -5.94 -14.74 2.77
CA ALA A 45 -4.60 -14.78 2.20
C ALA A 45 -4.05 -13.38 1.90
N LEU A 46 -4.87 -12.47 1.38
CA LEU A 46 -4.51 -11.07 1.19
C LEU A 46 -4.36 -10.39 2.55
N ALA A 47 -5.27 -10.63 3.50
CA ALA A 47 -5.17 -10.12 4.86
C ALA A 47 -3.85 -10.58 5.53
N ALA A 48 -3.44 -11.85 5.37
CA ALA A 48 -2.16 -12.34 5.90
C ALA A 48 -0.95 -11.58 5.32
N ARG A 49 -1.00 -11.15 4.05
CA ARG A 49 0.04 -10.29 3.47
C ARG A 49 0.04 -8.92 4.13
N TRP A 50 -1.12 -8.29 4.27
CA TRP A 50 -1.24 -7.01 4.99
C TRP A 50 -0.77 -7.10 6.44
N LEU A 51 -1.05 -8.20 7.13
CA LEU A 51 -0.54 -8.45 8.48
C LEU A 51 0.98 -8.59 8.47
N THR A 52 1.56 -9.32 7.52
CA THR A 52 3.03 -9.38 7.37
C THR A 52 3.63 -8.00 7.16
N ALA A 53 3.00 -7.16 6.32
CA ALA A 53 3.45 -5.79 6.07
C ALA A 53 3.39 -4.93 7.34
N ALA A 54 2.33 -5.05 8.12
CA ALA A 54 2.13 -4.33 9.38
C ALA A 54 3.12 -4.78 10.47
N MET A 55 3.45 -6.07 10.54
CA MET A 55 4.41 -6.59 11.52
C MET A 55 5.86 -6.20 11.22
N GLU A 56 6.20 -5.93 9.96
CA GLU A 56 7.58 -5.63 9.56
C GLU A 56 8.16 -4.42 10.30
N PRO A 57 7.54 -3.22 10.28
CA PRO A 57 8.05 -2.08 11.05
C PRO A 57 7.94 -2.27 12.57
N SER A 58 6.98 -3.06 13.06
CA SER A 58 6.80 -3.25 14.50
C SER A 58 7.73 -4.28 15.13
N THR A 59 8.34 -5.17 14.34
CA THR A 59 9.18 -6.27 14.87
C THR A 59 10.60 -6.32 14.34
N VAL A 60 10.85 -5.87 13.11
CA VAL A 60 12.18 -5.97 12.45
C VAL A 60 12.69 -4.61 11.96
N GLY A 61 11.81 -3.68 11.62
CA GLY A 61 12.15 -2.44 10.90
C GLY A 61 12.31 -2.68 9.40
N TRP A 62 12.51 -1.63 8.62
CA TRP A 62 12.68 -1.72 7.16
C TRP A 62 14.15 -1.83 6.73
N PRO A 63 14.43 -2.18 5.46
CA PRO A 63 15.75 -1.98 4.87
C PRO A 63 16.18 -0.51 4.91
N ASP A 64 17.49 -0.28 4.91
CA ASP A 64 18.04 1.08 4.87
C ASP A 64 17.59 1.83 3.62
N ALA A 65 17.13 3.06 3.81
CA ALA A 65 16.79 3.96 2.73
C ALA A 65 18.07 4.42 2.00
N VAL A 66 18.05 4.38 0.67
CA VAL A 66 19.11 4.94 -0.17
C VAL A 66 18.86 6.41 -0.53
N ARG A 67 17.71 6.96 -0.12
CA ARG A 67 17.34 8.38 -0.27
C ARG A 67 16.52 8.87 0.92
N GLY A 68 16.80 10.09 1.38
CA GLY A 68 16.18 10.66 2.59
C GLY A 68 14.78 11.25 2.40
N ARG A 69 14.34 11.44 1.15
CA ARG A 69 12.99 11.92 0.81
C ARG A 69 12.52 11.30 -0.50
N VAL A 70 11.21 11.13 -0.64
CA VAL A 70 10.56 10.60 -1.85
C VAL A 70 9.52 11.61 -2.36
N PRO A 71 9.35 11.76 -3.68
CA PRO A 71 8.27 12.58 -4.23
C PRO A 71 6.92 11.92 -3.91
N VAL A 72 5.86 12.72 -3.80
CA VAL A 72 4.48 12.19 -3.59
C VAL A 72 3.76 11.87 -4.89
N SER A 73 4.29 12.39 -5.99
CA SER A 73 3.88 12.07 -7.35
C SER A 73 5.10 12.18 -8.24
N ALA A 74 5.40 11.11 -8.98
CA ALA A 74 6.47 11.10 -9.97
C ALA A 74 6.13 10.09 -11.06
N GLY A 75 6.25 10.52 -12.32
CA GLY A 75 5.89 9.72 -13.48
C GLY A 75 5.03 10.51 -14.47
N PRO A 76 4.74 9.92 -15.63
CA PRO A 76 3.89 10.54 -16.64
C PRO A 76 2.41 10.56 -16.21
N PRO A 77 1.56 11.36 -16.88
CA PRO A 77 0.11 11.30 -16.72
C PRO A 77 -0.42 9.86 -16.83
N ARG A 78 -1.10 9.41 -15.79
CA ARG A 78 -1.60 8.04 -15.64
C ARG A 78 -3.11 8.02 -15.59
N VAL A 79 -3.73 7.05 -16.25
CA VAL A 79 -5.16 6.78 -16.16
C VAL A 79 -5.39 5.33 -15.75
N ASP A 80 -6.25 5.11 -14.76
CA ASP A 80 -6.61 3.77 -14.30
C ASP A 80 -7.68 3.18 -15.23
N VAL A 81 -7.49 1.94 -15.67
CA VAL A 81 -8.45 1.19 -16.49
C VAL A 81 -8.74 -0.14 -15.81
N ALA A 82 -9.97 -0.26 -15.29
CA ALA A 82 -10.53 -1.53 -14.82
C ALA A 82 -11.47 -2.11 -15.88
N ALA A 83 -11.32 -3.41 -16.16
CA ALA A 83 -12.14 -4.13 -17.13
C ALA A 83 -12.39 -5.58 -16.70
N GLY A 84 -13.54 -6.12 -17.10
CA GLY A 84 -13.92 -7.51 -16.81
C GLY A 84 -13.30 -8.53 -17.76
N GLY A 85 -12.64 -8.07 -18.84
CA GLY A 85 -11.95 -8.94 -19.80
C GLY A 85 -11.09 -8.15 -20.79
N VAL A 86 -10.34 -8.91 -21.60
CA VAL A 86 -9.31 -8.37 -22.51
C VAL A 86 -9.87 -7.40 -23.55
N ASP A 87 -10.95 -7.77 -24.25
CA ASP A 87 -11.51 -6.93 -25.32
C ASP A 87 -12.06 -5.61 -24.80
N GLU A 88 -12.69 -5.65 -23.62
CA GLU A 88 -13.18 -4.45 -22.94
C GLU A 88 -12.02 -3.53 -22.55
N ALA A 89 -10.94 -4.09 -21.97
CA ALA A 89 -9.76 -3.32 -21.60
C ALA A 89 -9.14 -2.63 -22.82
N VAL A 90 -8.94 -3.36 -23.91
CA VAL A 90 -8.36 -2.82 -25.16
C VAL A 90 -9.23 -1.71 -25.73
N SER A 91 -10.56 -1.90 -25.75
CA SER A 91 -11.51 -0.87 -26.21
C SER A 91 -11.46 0.40 -25.35
N ARG A 92 -11.46 0.25 -24.02
CA ARG A 92 -11.36 1.36 -23.08
C ARG A 92 -10.04 2.12 -23.23
N ILE A 93 -8.93 1.40 -23.37
CA ILE A 93 -7.60 1.99 -23.59
C ILE A 93 -7.56 2.76 -24.90
N ALA A 94 -8.07 2.18 -26.00
CA ALA A 94 -8.14 2.86 -27.29
C ALA A 94 -8.96 4.15 -27.22
N ALA A 95 -10.03 4.17 -26.42
CA ALA A 95 -10.88 5.35 -26.24
C ALA A 95 -10.20 6.51 -25.48
N LEU A 96 -9.10 6.25 -24.75
CA LEU A 96 -8.34 7.30 -24.07
C LEU A 96 -7.60 8.21 -25.07
N GLY A 97 -7.24 7.71 -26.26
CA GLY A 97 -6.42 8.46 -27.22
C GLY A 97 -5.12 8.96 -26.59
N ALA A 98 -4.76 10.24 -26.81
CA ALA A 98 -3.54 10.86 -26.28
C ALA A 98 -3.69 11.40 -24.84
N SER A 99 -4.73 11.02 -24.10
CA SER A 99 -4.98 11.52 -22.74
C SER A 99 -4.20 10.80 -21.64
N ALA A 100 -3.58 9.66 -21.96
CA ALA A 100 -2.80 8.86 -21.02
C ALA A 100 -1.45 8.51 -21.65
N ASP A 101 -0.37 8.87 -20.95
CA ASP A 101 0.99 8.46 -21.28
C ASP A 101 1.36 7.11 -20.61
N LEU A 102 0.55 6.69 -19.63
CA LEU A 102 0.62 5.41 -18.95
C LEU A 102 -0.79 4.96 -18.53
N VAL A 103 -1.11 3.69 -18.74
CA VAL A 103 -2.35 3.08 -18.23
C VAL A 103 -2.03 2.18 -17.05
N GLU A 104 -2.69 2.40 -15.92
CA GLU A 104 -2.70 1.40 -14.85
C GLU A 104 -3.85 0.42 -15.08
N LEU A 105 -3.52 -0.80 -15.50
CA LEU A 105 -4.49 -1.83 -15.85
C LEU A 105 -4.85 -2.68 -14.62
N VAL A 106 -6.15 -2.76 -14.34
CA VAL A 106 -6.74 -3.69 -13.40
C VAL A 106 -7.48 -4.77 -14.17
N CYS A 107 -6.98 -6.00 -14.11
CA CYS A 107 -7.56 -7.18 -14.75
C CYS A 107 -7.59 -8.38 -13.77
N GLN A 108 -8.23 -9.47 -14.19
CA GLN A 108 -8.54 -10.58 -13.29
C GLN A 108 -7.32 -11.46 -13.00
N ASN A 109 -6.42 -11.62 -13.97
CA ASN A 109 -5.26 -12.50 -13.88
C ASN A 109 -4.11 -11.97 -14.76
N ALA A 110 -2.94 -12.60 -14.64
CA ALA A 110 -1.75 -12.21 -15.39
C ALA A 110 -1.87 -12.47 -16.90
N ASP A 111 -2.57 -13.53 -17.32
CA ASP A 111 -2.74 -13.84 -18.75
C ASP A 111 -3.56 -12.76 -19.47
N ASP A 112 -4.57 -12.20 -18.80
CA ASP A 112 -5.32 -11.05 -19.31
C ASP A 112 -4.40 -9.82 -19.47
N ALA A 113 -3.54 -9.55 -18.49
CA ALA A 113 -2.57 -8.46 -18.59
C ALA A 113 -1.65 -8.63 -19.81
N VAL A 114 -1.13 -9.84 -20.02
CA VAL A 114 -0.30 -10.18 -21.20
C VAL A 114 -1.09 -10.00 -22.50
N ALA A 115 -2.34 -10.46 -22.54
CA ALA A 115 -3.17 -10.36 -23.73
C ALA A 115 -3.52 -8.90 -24.08
N VAL A 116 -3.82 -8.07 -23.08
CA VAL A 116 -4.04 -6.63 -23.25
C VAL A 116 -2.77 -5.95 -23.70
N ARG A 117 -1.63 -6.19 -23.02
CA ARG A 117 -0.35 -5.55 -23.32
C ARG A 117 0.09 -5.76 -24.77
N ARG A 118 -0.18 -6.94 -25.35
CA ARG A 118 0.13 -7.26 -26.76
C ARG A 118 -0.72 -6.51 -27.79
N ARG A 119 -1.82 -5.87 -27.38
CA ARG A 119 -2.84 -5.26 -28.26
C ARG A 119 -2.93 -3.74 -28.13
N VAL A 120 -2.08 -3.13 -27.30
CA VAL A 120 -2.07 -1.69 -27.04
C VAL A 120 -0.66 -1.13 -27.15
N ASP A 121 -0.56 0.10 -27.66
CA ASP A 121 0.72 0.80 -27.83
C ASP A 121 1.09 1.65 -26.60
N VAL A 122 0.10 2.12 -25.84
CA VAL A 122 0.34 2.88 -24.60
C VAL A 122 1.02 1.98 -23.56
N PRO A 123 2.03 2.47 -22.83
CA PRO A 123 2.62 1.73 -21.73
C PRO A 123 1.58 1.30 -20.70
N VAL A 124 1.73 0.08 -20.16
CA VAL A 124 0.81 -0.51 -19.18
C VAL A 124 1.55 -0.77 -17.87
N ALA A 125 1.05 -0.18 -16.79
CA ALA A 125 1.41 -0.52 -15.43
C ALA A 125 0.43 -1.57 -14.86
N VAL A 126 0.94 -2.60 -14.19
CA VAL A 126 0.12 -3.67 -13.58
C VAL A 126 0.61 -3.95 -12.16
N ASP A 127 -0.33 -4.30 -11.27
CA ASP A 127 0.01 -4.72 -9.92
C ASP A 127 0.99 -5.90 -9.91
N ALA A 128 2.12 -5.73 -9.22
CA ALA A 128 3.18 -6.72 -9.13
C ALA A 128 2.74 -8.03 -8.44
N ALA A 129 1.72 -7.99 -7.59
CA ALA A 129 1.12 -9.18 -7.01
C ALA A 129 0.36 -10.00 -8.08
N LEU A 130 -0.29 -9.34 -9.04
CA LEU A 130 -0.98 -10.00 -10.16
C LEU A 130 0.02 -10.65 -11.11
N LEU A 131 1.10 -9.95 -11.46
CA LEU A 131 2.06 -10.41 -12.47
C LEU A 131 2.66 -11.78 -12.14
N SER A 132 2.92 -12.10 -10.87
CA SER A 132 3.26 -13.47 -10.40
C SER A 132 4.24 -14.28 -11.28
N GLY A 133 5.25 -13.62 -11.88
CA GLY A 133 6.23 -14.26 -12.78
C GLY A 133 5.99 -14.06 -14.29
N HIS A 134 5.05 -13.19 -14.66
CA HIS A 134 4.71 -12.83 -16.04
C HIS A 134 5.09 -11.37 -16.32
N PRO A 135 6.38 -10.98 -16.28
CA PRO A 135 6.79 -9.58 -16.47
C PRO A 135 6.34 -9.00 -17.82
N GLN A 136 6.15 -9.84 -18.85
CA GLN A 136 5.64 -9.45 -20.16
C GLN A 136 4.20 -8.90 -20.16
N GLY A 137 3.49 -8.95 -19.03
CA GLY A 137 2.17 -8.36 -18.85
C GLY A 137 2.18 -6.85 -18.59
N ALA A 138 3.35 -6.25 -18.38
CA ALA A 138 3.47 -4.83 -18.04
C ALA A 138 4.77 -4.22 -18.56
N ASP A 139 4.76 -2.90 -18.72
CA ASP A 139 5.97 -2.08 -18.86
C ASP A 139 6.42 -1.53 -17.50
N VAL A 140 5.50 -1.42 -16.54
CA VAL A 140 5.75 -0.93 -15.18
C VAL A 140 5.11 -1.85 -14.14
N ALA A 141 5.90 -2.32 -13.17
CA ALA A 141 5.38 -3.07 -12.03
C ALA A 141 4.91 -2.11 -10.92
N VAL A 142 3.62 -2.16 -10.56
CA VAL A 142 3.09 -1.37 -9.46
C VAL A 142 3.23 -2.14 -8.15
N LEU A 143 4.02 -1.58 -7.23
CA LEU A 143 4.32 -2.14 -5.93
C LEU A 143 3.39 -1.52 -4.88
N ARG A 144 2.64 -2.38 -4.18
CA ARG A 144 1.80 -2.01 -3.04
C ARG A 144 2.29 -2.75 -1.81
N CYS A 145 2.79 -2.02 -0.82
CA CYS A 145 3.48 -2.62 0.32
C CYS A 145 2.59 -3.62 1.07
N GLY A 146 1.34 -3.23 1.39
CA GLY A 146 0.37 -4.09 2.05
C GLY A 146 0.08 -5.39 1.28
N ALA A 147 -0.22 -5.27 -0.02
CA ALA A 147 -0.57 -6.40 -0.87
C ALA A 147 0.59 -7.37 -1.14
N LEU A 148 1.83 -6.88 -1.11
CA LEU A 148 3.04 -7.69 -1.29
C LEU A 148 3.59 -8.26 0.02
N GLY A 149 3.10 -7.78 1.16
CA GLY A 149 3.49 -8.25 2.48
C GLY A 149 4.76 -7.60 3.03
N GLY A 150 4.91 -6.30 2.81
CA GLY A 150 5.98 -5.49 3.39
C GLY A 150 7.04 -5.07 2.38
N VAL A 151 7.88 -4.15 2.82
CA VAL A 151 8.95 -3.50 2.06
C VAL A 151 9.93 -4.54 1.52
N ARG A 152 10.44 -5.45 2.36
CA ARG A 152 11.40 -6.47 1.89
C ARG A 152 10.81 -7.41 0.85
N ARG A 153 9.54 -7.81 1.01
CA ARG A 153 8.86 -8.68 0.04
C ARG A 153 8.60 -7.95 -1.26
N ALA A 154 8.21 -6.68 -1.19
CA ALA A 154 8.03 -5.83 -2.36
C ALA A 154 9.34 -5.61 -3.13
N MET A 155 10.46 -5.34 -2.44
CA MET A 155 11.78 -5.22 -3.09
C MET A 155 12.21 -6.51 -3.78
N ARG A 156 12.03 -7.68 -3.14
CA ARG A 156 12.30 -8.97 -3.79
C ARG A 156 11.40 -9.22 -5.00
N ARG A 157 10.16 -8.70 -4.98
CA ARG A 157 9.25 -8.79 -6.13
C ARG A 157 9.73 -7.90 -7.27
N ALA A 158 10.15 -6.67 -6.96
CA ALA A 158 10.72 -5.74 -7.93
C ALA A 158 11.95 -6.35 -8.63
N GLU A 159 12.90 -6.87 -7.86
CA GLU A 159 14.10 -7.54 -8.37
C GLU A 159 13.76 -8.72 -9.28
N LYS A 160 12.78 -9.55 -8.91
CA LYS A 160 12.38 -10.72 -9.71
C LYS A 160 11.64 -10.37 -10.99
N LEU A 161 10.87 -9.29 -10.98
CA LEU A 161 10.14 -8.84 -12.18
C LEU A 161 11.09 -8.15 -13.16
N ASP A 162 12.14 -7.51 -12.66
CA ASP A 162 13.13 -6.79 -13.48
C ASP A 162 12.47 -5.78 -14.45
N LEU A 163 11.47 -5.05 -13.91
CA LEU A 163 10.74 -4.00 -14.61
C LEU A 163 10.94 -2.66 -13.90
N PRO A 164 10.82 -1.53 -14.63
CA PRO A 164 10.57 -0.24 -13.99
C PRO A 164 9.46 -0.34 -12.97
N CYS A 165 9.67 0.25 -11.79
CA CYS A 165 8.73 0.13 -10.68
C CYS A 165 8.01 1.45 -10.42
N ALA A 166 6.74 1.34 -10.07
CA ALA A 166 5.99 2.39 -9.42
C ALA A 166 5.63 1.96 -8.01
N VAL A 167 5.78 2.82 -7.01
CA VAL A 167 5.26 2.57 -5.67
C VAL A 167 3.91 3.28 -5.55
N ALA A 168 2.86 2.51 -5.31
CA ALA A 168 1.52 3.05 -5.08
C ALA A 168 1.29 3.24 -3.58
N PHE A 169 1.01 4.49 -3.21
CA PHE A 169 0.69 4.82 -1.83
C PHE A 169 -0.71 4.31 -1.51
N SER A 170 -0.77 3.36 -0.58
CA SER A 170 -1.95 2.58 -0.20
C SER A 170 -2.28 2.69 1.29
N GLY A 171 -1.33 3.20 2.08
CA GLY A 171 -1.49 3.41 3.51
C GLY A 171 -2.64 4.36 3.85
N THR A 172 -3.35 4.05 4.93
CA THR A 172 -4.46 4.89 5.40
C THR A 172 -3.91 6.02 6.25
N THR A 173 -3.26 5.73 7.38
CA THR A 173 -2.68 6.76 8.27
C THR A 173 -1.22 6.99 7.94
N SER A 174 -0.56 7.95 8.63
CA SER A 174 0.90 8.11 8.49
C SER A 174 1.69 6.86 8.89
N ILE A 175 1.14 5.99 9.75
CA ILE A 175 1.80 4.73 10.13
C ILE A 175 1.84 3.77 8.94
N GLY A 176 0.71 3.55 8.26
CA GLY A 176 0.65 2.73 7.05
C GLY A 176 1.40 3.34 5.88
N LEU A 177 1.22 4.64 5.62
CA LEU A 177 1.86 5.35 4.52
C LEU A 177 3.40 5.34 4.64
N ALA A 178 3.94 5.34 5.85
CA ALA A 178 5.37 5.27 6.07
C ALA A 178 6.00 4.00 5.47
N ALA A 179 5.28 2.89 5.38
CA ALA A 179 5.78 1.67 4.73
C ALA A 179 5.91 1.81 3.21
N ASP A 180 4.98 2.53 2.56
CA ASP A 180 5.06 2.83 1.14
C ASP A 180 6.21 3.82 0.85
N VAL A 181 6.38 4.83 1.70
CA VAL A 181 7.51 5.77 1.65
C VAL A 181 8.84 5.04 1.82
N ALA A 182 8.94 4.13 2.79
CA ALA A 182 10.14 3.34 3.03
C ALA A 182 10.49 2.44 1.83
N LEU A 183 9.48 1.83 1.20
CA LEU A 183 9.69 1.07 -0.04
C LEU A 183 10.24 1.95 -1.16
N ALA A 184 9.62 3.10 -1.43
CA ALA A 184 10.12 4.03 -2.44
C ALA A 184 11.54 4.55 -2.14
N ALA A 185 11.87 4.70 -0.86
CA ALA A 185 13.17 5.16 -0.40
C ALA A 185 14.27 4.08 -0.45
N ALA A 186 13.91 2.80 -0.35
CA ALA A 186 14.85 1.68 -0.30
C ALA A 186 15.16 1.07 -1.68
N LEU A 187 14.32 1.29 -2.70
CA LEU A 187 14.57 0.78 -4.05
C LEU A 187 15.89 1.35 -4.64
N PRO A 188 16.74 0.55 -5.30
CA PRO A 188 18.02 1.04 -5.84
C PRO A 188 17.82 2.18 -6.85
N GLU A 189 17.01 1.94 -7.87
CA GLU A 189 16.59 2.95 -8.84
C GLU A 189 15.40 3.76 -8.30
N PRO A 190 15.32 5.07 -8.61
CA PRO A 190 14.19 5.89 -8.18
C PRO A 190 12.90 5.40 -8.87
N PRO A 191 11.89 4.95 -8.11
CA PRO A 191 10.64 4.49 -8.72
C PRO A 191 9.79 5.68 -9.16
N MET A 192 8.84 5.42 -10.05
CA MET A 192 7.64 6.26 -10.13
C MET A 192 6.91 6.22 -8.79
N VAL A 193 6.21 7.30 -8.44
CA VAL A 193 5.41 7.35 -7.22
C VAL A 193 3.98 7.68 -7.60
N PHE A 194 3.09 6.75 -7.27
CA PHE A 194 1.67 6.87 -7.51
C PHE A 194 1.00 7.21 -6.18
N GLY A 195 0.92 8.51 -5.89
CA GLY A 195 0.03 9.03 -4.87
C GLY A 195 -1.46 8.80 -5.21
N PRO A 196 -2.40 9.38 -4.44
CA PRO A 196 -2.19 10.55 -3.59
C PRO A 196 -1.75 10.20 -2.16
N VAL A 197 -1.11 11.18 -1.51
CA VAL A 197 -1.06 11.22 -0.04
C VAL A 197 -2.44 11.70 0.44
N PRO A 198 -3.10 11.01 1.38
CA PRO A 198 -4.44 11.40 1.79
C PRO A 198 -4.46 12.80 2.42
N GLU A 199 -5.24 13.72 1.85
CA GLU A 199 -5.31 15.13 2.31
C GLU A 199 -5.79 15.26 3.76
N TRP A 200 -6.65 14.34 4.20
CA TRP A 200 -7.20 14.32 5.56
C TRP A 200 -6.15 14.03 6.64
N LEU A 201 -4.93 13.61 6.29
CA LEU A 201 -3.84 13.40 7.26
C LEU A 201 -3.44 14.69 8.01
N ALA A 202 -3.73 15.86 7.45
CA ALA A 202 -3.47 17.13 8.13
C ALA A 202 -4.32 17.28 9.41
N ASP A 203 -5.58 16.81 9.37
CA ASP A 203 -6.57 17.07 10.40
C ASP A 203 -6.90 15.83 11.25
N HIS A 204 -6.94 14.65 10.62
CA HIS A 204 -7.53 13.43 11.19
C HIS A 204 -6.55 12.28 11.39
N ASP A 205 -5.25 12.53 11.22
CA ASP A 205 -4.24 11.50 11.44
C ASP A 205 -4.06 11.13 12.93
N ILE A 206 -3.50 9.94 13.16
CA ILE A 206 -3.38 9.32 14.47
C ILE A 206 -2.05 9.67 15.15
N VAL A 207 -1.05 10.12 14.39
CA VAL A 207 0.23 10.58 14.93
C VAL A 207 0.19 12.09 15.22
N SER A 208 1.16 12.59 16.00
CA SER A 208 1.26 14.03 16.29
C SER A 208 1.42 14.85 14.99
N HIS A 209 0.93 16.09 14.95
CA HIS A 209 1.00 16.97 13.76
C HIS A 209 2.40 17.06 13.15
N SER A 210 3.46 17.18 13.96
CA SER A 210 4.86 17.28 13.50
C SER A 210 5.42 15.98 12.91
N ARG A 211 4.70 14.87 13.07
CA ARG A 211 5.07 13.53 12.61
C ARG A 211 4.12 13.00 11.53
N SER A 212 3.04 13.73 11.22
CA SER A 212 2.13 13.38 10.14
C SER A 212 2.86 13.52 8.80
N LEU A 213 2.67 12.55 7.91
CA LEU A 213 3.23 12.50 6.58
C LEU A 213 2.43 13.39 5.62
N VAL A 214 2.43 14.68 5.91
CA VAL A 214 1.91 15.72 5.02
C VAL A 214 3.03 16.17 4.07
N PRO A 215 2.80 16.28 2.75
CA PRO A 215 3.83 16.64 1.80
C PRO A 215 4.38 18.05 2.03
N VAL A 216 5.71 18.20 1.99
CA VAL A 216 6.40 19.50 1.97
C VAL A 216 7.20 19.58 0.67
N ASP A 217 6.98 20.64 -0.11
CA ASP A 217 7.56 20.82 -1.46
C ASP A 217 7.36 19.59 -2.37
N GLY A 218 6.20 18.93 -2.26
CA GLY A 218 5.86 17.73 -3.02
C GLY A 218 6.63 16.46 -2.61
N HIS A 219 7.21 16.43 -1.41
CA HIS A 219 8.00 15.30 -0.92
C HIS A 219 7.57 14.85 0.48
N LEU A 220 7.83 13.58 0.79
CA LEU A 220 7.74 13.00 2.13
C LEU A 220 9.13 12.55 2.63
N PRO A 221 9.40 12.69 3.94
CA PRO A 221 10.64 12.22 4.54
C PRO A 221 10.66 10.69 4.65
N ALA A 222 11.79 10.07 4.30
CA ALA A 222 12.02 8.65 4.51
C ALA A 222 12.57 8.41 5.92
N ALA A 223 11.67 8.25 6.89
CA ALA A 223 12.05 7.89 8.26
C ALA A 223 12.39 6.39 8.34
N PRO A 224 13.36 5.98 9.19
CA PRO A 224 13.73 4.57 9.34
C PRO A 224 12.63 3.70 9.98
N MET A 225 11.64 4.34 10.60
CA MET A 225 10.49 3.69 11.25
C MET A 225 9.27 4.62 11.25
N PRO A 226 8.04 4.07 11.33
CA PRO A 226 6.84 4.87 11.53
C PRO A 226 6.90 5.71 12.81
N ALA A 227 6.17 6.82 12.82
CA ALA A 227 5.89 7.52 14.08
C ALA A 227 4.90 6.70 14.92
N GLY A 228 5.10 6.67 16.24
CA GLY A 228 4.09 6.11 17.14
C GLY A 228 2.82 6.96 17.16
N PRO A 229 1.65 6.35 17.47
CA PRO A 229 0.41 7.08 17.61
C PRO A 229 0.51 8.09 18.75
N ASP A 230 -0.11 9.26 18.56
CA ASP A 230 -0.30 10.22 19.63
C ASP A 230 -1.48 9.75 20.51
N PRO A 231 -1.33 9.59 21.83
CA PRO A 231 -2.37 9.01 22.67
C PRO A 231 -3.70 9.76 22.64
N GLU A 232 -3.68 11.10 22.59
CA GLU A 232 -4.90 11.91 22.57
C GLU A 232 -5.61 11.82 21.23
N ARG A 233 -4.86 11.77 20.12
CA ARG A 233 -5.41 11.61 18.77
C ARG A 233 -5.97 10.21 18.58
N LEU A 234 -5.24 9.17 19.00
CA LEU A 234 -5.69 7.79 18.94
C LEU A 234 -7.01 7.62 19.70
N ALA A 235 -7.10 8.13 20.93
CA ALA A 235 -8.32 8.02 21.74
C ALA A 235 -9.58 8.60 21.06
N ARG A 236 -9.45 9.55 20.14
CA ARG A 236 -10.58 10.16 19.41
C ARG A 236 -11.10 9.28 18.28
N VAL A 237 -10.26 8.40 17.75
CA VAL A 237 -10.56 7.56 16.57
C VAL A 237 -10.60 6.08 16.92
N THR A 238 -10.26 5.70 18.15
CA THR A 238 -10.39 4.33 18.64
C THR A 238 -11.86 3.90 18.58
N VAL A 239 -12.09 2.77 17.93
CA VAL A 239 -13.41 2.16 17.84
C VAL A 239 -13.73 1.47 19.17
N THR A 240 -14.83 1.85 19.79
CA THR A 240 -15.35 1.23 21.01
C THR A 240 -16.55 0.32 20.78
N ASP A 241 -17.10 0.30 19.56
CA ASP A 241 -18.19 -0.60 19.20
C ASP A 241 -17.74 -2.07 19.23
N PRO A 242 -18.31 -2.92 20.11
CA PRO A 242 -17.83 -4.29 20.29
C PRO A 242 -17.93 -5.15 19.02
N ALA A 243 -18.95 -4.93 18.18
CA ALA A 243 -19.15 -5.72 16.96
C ALA A 243 -18.06 -5.40 15.92
N THR A 244 -17.74 -4.12 15.73
CA THR A 244 -16.68 -3.68 14.83
C THR A 244 -15.31 -4.16 15.31
N VAL A 245 -15.04 -4.04 16.62
CA VAL A 245 -13.79 -4.54 17.21
C VAL A 245 -13.66 -6.05 17.04
N ALA A 246 -14.71 -6.83 17.31
CA ALA A 246 -14.71 -8.27 17.13
C ALA A 246 -14.45 -8.66 15.67
N ARG A 247 -15.08 -7.98 14.71
CA ARG A 247 -14.85 -8.21 13.27
C ARG A 247 -13.38 -8.03 12.88
N TRP A 248 -12.74 -6.96 13.36
CA TRP A 248 -11.33 -6.70 13.08
C TRP A 248 -10.39 -7.70 13.76
N ARG A 249 -10.68 -8.06 15.02
CA ARG A 249 -9.93 -9.10 15.74
C ARG A 249 -10.04 -10.45 15.05
N ASP A 250 -11.24 -10.85 14.62
CA ASP A 250 -11.46 -12.10 13.90
C ASP A 250 -10.65 -12.14 12.60
N LEU A 251 -10.69 -11.06 11.80
CA LEU A 251 -9.89 -10.97 10.57
C LEU A 251 -8.39 -11.04 10.87
N LEU A 252 -7.93 -10.32 11.89
CA LEU A 252 -6.53 -10.33 12.32
C LEU A 252 -6.08 -11.74 12.72
N TYR A 253 -6.89 -12.47 13.49
CA TYR A 253 -6.61 -13.84 13.90
C TYR A 253 -6.63 -14.84 12.73
N ARG A 254 -7.59 -14.73 11.81
CA ARG A 254 -7.61 -15.57 10.59
C ARG A 254 -6.38 -15.31 9.72
N ALA A 255 -5.99 -14.04 9.54
CA ALA A 255 -4.77 -13.67 8.84
C ALA A 255 -3.52 -14.23 9.53
N ALA A 256 -3.44 -14.12 10.86
CA ALA A 256 -2.32 -14.62 11.66
C ALA A 256 -2.18 -16.14 11.60
N ALA A 257 -3.28 -16.88 11.46
CA ALA A 257 -3.25 -18.34 11.33
C ALA A 257 -2.56 -18.84 10.04
N LEU A 258 -2.32 -17.95 9.06
CA LEU A 258 -1.66 -18.25 7.80
C LEU A 258 -0.17 -17.86 7.75
N LEU A 259 0.38 -17.34 8.85
CA LEU A 259 1.78 -16.89 8.97
C LEU A 259 2.65 -17.86 9.75
#